data_AF-A2F8Z2-F1
#
_entry.id   AF-A2F8Z2-F1
#
_cell.length_a   1.000
_cell.length_b   1.000
_cell.length_c   1.000
_cell.angle_alpha   90.00
_cell.angle_beta   90.00
_cell.angle_gamma   90.00
#
_symmetry.space_group_name_H-M   'P 1'
#
loop_
_entity.id
_entity.type
_entity.pdbx_description
1 polymer ?
#
loop_
_entity_poly.entity_id
_entity_poly.type
_entity_poly.pdbx_seq_one_letter_code
_entity_poly.pdbx_strand_id
1 'polypeptide(L)'
;MDNHVIIVEPLLLRSLFEGIYQNRPVSQLLSTIRNIMEQILQGVSFLHANGVTHCDLKPDNVLFDYENMNNLQIIDLGSATMSPT
;
A
#
# COMPACT_ATOMS: atom_id res chain seq x y z
N MET A 1 14.23 2.02 -31.53
CA MET A 1 13.71 2.95 -30.52
C MET A 1 12.94 2.09 -29.56
N ASP A 2 13.38 1.98 -28.31
CA ASP A 2 12.74 1.10 -27.33
C ASP A 2 11.36 1.65 -26.97
N ASN A 3 10.34 0.79 -27.05
CA ASN A 3 8.98 1.16 -26.68
C ASN A 3 8.86 1.17 -25.16
N HIS A 4 8.95 2.36 -24.56
CA HIS A 4 8.72 2.57 -23.14
C HIS A 4 7.26 2.95 -22.87
N VAL A 5 6.66 2.33 -21.86
CA VAL A 5 5.39 2.76 -21.27
C VAL A 5 5.71 3.62 -20.05
N ILE A 6 5.12 4.81 -19.98
CA ILE A 6 5.28 5.74 -18.85
C ILE A 6 3.93 5.89 -18.17
N ILE A 7 3.89 5.66 -16.87
CA ILE A 7 2.71 5.83 -16.02
C ILE A 7 2.98 7.02 -15.09
N VAL A 8 2.05 7.97 -15.03
CA VAL A 8 2.12 9.15 -14.15
C VAL A 8 1.01 9.02 -13.11
N GLU A 9 1.40 8.95 -11.84
CA GLU A 9 0.50 8.79 -10.70
C GLU A 9 0.67 9.96 -9.73
N PRO A 10 -0.30 10.21 -8.82
CA PRO A 10 -0.12 11.16 -7.74
C PRO A 10 1.14 10.84 -6.95
N LEU A 11 1.93 11.87 -6.65
CA LEU A 11 3.05 11.68 -5.73
C LEU A 11 2.47 11.26 -4.37
N LEU A 12 3.09 10.25 -3.76
CA LEU A 12 2.84 9.81 -2.39
C LEU A 12 4.10 10.03 -1.54
N LEU A 13 4.02 9.84 -0.23
CA LEU A 13 5.16 9.98 0.66
C LEU A 13 6.04 8.71 0.66
N ARG A 14 6.56 8.36 1.83
CA ARG A 14 7.42 7.20 2.06
C ARG A 14 6.62 5.90 2.01
N SER A 15 7.29 4.80 1.71
CA SER A 15 6.71 3.47 1.84
C SER A 15 6.55 3.07 3.31
N LEU A 16 5.71 2.06 3.57
CA LEU A 16 5.56 1.47 4.88
C LEU A 16 6.88 0.90 5.36
N PHE A 17 7.68 0.30 4.46
CA PHE A 17 9.04 -0.16 4.76
C PHE A 17 9.91 0.93 5.38
N GLU A 18 9.88 2.15 4.85
CA GLU A 18 10.64 3.28 5.38
C GLU A 18 10.02 3.86 6.66
N GLY A 19 8.69 3.82 6.81
CA GLY A 19 7.97 4.41 7.94
C GLY A 19 7.98 3.58 9.23
N ILE A 20 8.14 2.26 9.14
CA ILE A 20 8.10 1.36 10.32
C ILE A 20 9.36 1.44 11.19
N TYR A 21 10.49 1.92 10.68
CA TYR A 21 11.75 2.05 11.44
C TYR A 21 11.82 3.29 12.35
N GLN A 22 10.74 4.07 12.44
CA GLN A 22 10.71 5.20 13.36
C GLN A 22 10.57 4.70 14.80
N ASN A 23 11.48 5.14 15.69
CA ASN A 23 11.50 4.79 17.13
C ASN A 23 10.22 5.25 17.84
N ARG A 24 9.15 4.47 17.73
CA ARG A 24 7.89 4.72 18.45
C ARG A 24 7.96 4.11 19.85
N PRO A 25 7.33 4.75 20.84
CA PRO A 25 7.14 4.13 22.14
C PRO A 25 6.42 2.79 21.99
N VAL A 26 6.87 1.75 22.72
CA VAL A 26 6.24 0.43 22.72
C VAL A 26 4.74 0.51 23.05
N SER A 27 4.36 1.45 23.92
CA SER A 27 2.96 1.72 24.28
C SER A 27 2.07 2.13 23.11
N GLN A 28 2.64 2.66 22.02
CA GLN A 28 1.92 3.07 20.81
C GLN A 28 2.09 2.09 19.64
N LEU A 29 2.93 1.06 19.80
CA LEU A 29 3.26 0.13 18.73
C LEU A 29 2.05 -0.70 18.32
N LEU A 30 1.33 -1.28 19.28
CA LEU A 30 0.18 -2.14 19.01
C LEU A 30 -0.97 -1.38 18.33
N SER A 31 -1.27 -0.15 18.77
CA SER A 31 -2.30 0.67 18.13
C SER A 31 -1.90 1.09 16.73
N THR A 32 -0.63 1.42 16.52
CA THR A 32 -0.08 1.76 15.19
C THR A 32 -0.18 0.57 14.24
N ILE A 33 0.26 -0.62 14.66
CA ILE A 33 0.17 -1.86 13.86
C ILE A 33 -1.29 -2.17 13.52
N ARG A 34 -2.20 -2.04 14.49
CA ARG A 34 -3.64 -2.28 14.26
C ARG A 34 -4.18 -1.37 13.16
N ASN A 35 -3.91 -0.06 13.24
CA ASN A 35 -4.39 0.91 12.25
C ASN A 35 -3.84 0.60 10.84
N ILE A 36 -2.54 0.31 10.75
CA ILE A 36 -1.89 -0.07 9.48
C ILE A 36 -2.56 -1.31 8.88
N MET A 37 -2.72 -2.37 9.68
CA MET A 37 -3.32 -3.62 9.22
C MET A 37 -4.78 -3.46 8.80
N GLU A 38 -5.54 -2.65 9.52
CA GLU A 38 -6.92 -2.35 9.17
C GLU A 38 -7.04 -1.71 7.78
N GLN A 39 -6.20 -0.71 7.48
CA GLN A 39 -6.20 -0.04 6.18
C GLN A 39 -5.72 -0.95 5.04
N ILE A 40 -4.67 -1.75 5.27
CA ILE A 40 -4.20 -2.73 4.28
C ILE A 40 -5.32 -3.72 3.96
N LEU A 41 -6.01 -4.25 4.99
CA LEU A 41 -7.10 -5.20 4.79
C LEU A 41 -8.30 -4.56 4.08
N GLN A 42 -8.61 -3.29 4.35
CA GLN A 42 -9.65 -2.56 3.62
C GLN A 42 -9.28 -2.41 2.13
N GLY A 43 -8.04 -2.02 1.82
CA GLY A 43 -7.55 -1.91 0.45
C GLY A 43 -7.56 -3.25 -0.29
N VAL A 44 -7.09 -4.31 0.35
CA VAL A 44 -7.12 -5.68 -0.21
C VAL A 44 -8.56 -6.16 -0.42
N SER A 45 -9.44 -5.92 0.54
CA SER A 45 -10.87 -6.27 0.40
C SER A 45 -11.51 -5.54 -0.77
N PHE A 46 -11.16 -4.28 -1.01
CA PHE A 46 -11.62 -3.52 -2.16
C PHE A 46 -11.13 -4.14 -3.48
N LEU A 47 -9.85 -4.49 -3.58
CA LEU A 47 -9.29 -5.16 -4.76
C LEU A 47 -10.01 -6.48 -5.05
N HIS A 48 -10.15 -7.34 -4.03
CA HIS A 48 -10.81 -8.63 -4.15
C HIS A 48 -12.29 -8.50 -4.55
N ALA A 49 -13.01 -7.52 -4.02
CA ALA A 49 -14.40 -7.25 -4.41
C ALA A 49 -14.54 -6.86 -5.89
N ASN A 50 -13.47 -6.35 -6.52
CA ASN A 50 -13.40 -6.02 -7.93
C ASN A 50 -12.70 -7.12 -8.76
N GLY A 51 -12.50 -8.31 -8.19
CA GLY A 51 -11.85 -9.45 -8.87
C GLY A 51 -10.34 -9.31 -9.04
N VAL A 52 -9.71 -8.30 -8.47
CA VAL A 52 -8.27 -8.05 -8.58
C VAL A 52 -7.51 -8.73 -7.45
N THR A 53 -6.52 -9.55 -7.78
CA THR A 53 -5.51 -10.06 -6.84
C THR A 53 -4.21 -9.31 -7.08
N HIS A 54 -3.63 -8.67 -6.06
CA HIS A 54 -2.41 -7.85 -6.23
C HIS A 54 -1.15 -8.66 -6.57
N CYS A 55 -1.00 -9.85 -5.99
CA CYS A 55 0.12 -10.79 -6.19
C CYS A 55 1.53 -10.35 -5.72
N ASP A 56 1.75 -9.09 -5.33
CA ASP A 56 3.05 -8.57 -4.86
C ASP A 56 2.87 -7.58 -3.70
N LEU A 57 2.01 -7.93 -2.74
CA LEU A 57 1.77 -7.10 -1.57
C LEU A 57 2.95 -7.24 -0.59
N LYS A 58 3.67 -6.14 -0.39
CA LYS A 58 4.83 -6.02 0.51
C LYS A 58 4.91 -4.61 1.07
N PRO A 59 5.68 -4.36 2.15
CA PRO A 59 5.76 -3.03 2.76
C PRO A 59 6.22 -1.91 1.81
N ASP A 60 6.97 -2.23 0.77
CA ASP A 60 7.39 -1.28 -0.28
C ASP A 60 6.23 -0.81 -1.16
N ASN A 61 5.21 -1.65 -1.35
CA ASN A 61 4.04 -1.39 -2.20
C ASN A 61 2.85 -0.81 -1.41
N VAL A 62 3.12 -0.27 -0.22
CA VAL A 62 2.13 0.42 0.60
C VAL A 62 2.71 1.77 1.02
N LEU A 63 2.14 2.88 0.57
CA LEU A 63 2.69 4.22 0.77
C LEU A 63 1.78 5.08 1.67
N PHE A 64 2.38 6.00 2.40
CA PHE A 64 1.65 6.99 3.19
C PHE A 64 1.16 8.15 2.31
N ASP A 65 -0.03 8.66 2.63
CA ASP A 65 -0.58 9.86 1.99
C ASP A 65 0.01 11.17 2.54
N TYR A 66 -0.15 12.25 1.77
CA TYR A 66 0.42 13.57 2.07
C TYR A 66 -0.25 14.28 3.25
N GLU A 67 -1.52 14.00 3.54
CA GLU A 67 -2.30 14.89 4.40
C GLU A 67 -1.92 14.77 5.87
N ASN A 68 -1.63 13.56 6.38
CA ASN A 68 -1.32 13.37 7.81
C ASN A 68 -0.42 12.17 8.14
N MET A 69 0.17 11.48 7.14
CA MET A 69 0.85 10.18 7.33
C MET A 69 0.01 9.15 8.09
N ASN A 70 -1.31 9.29 8.03
CA ASN A 70 -2.25 8.43 8.74
C ASN A 70 -3.00 7.51 7.80
N ASN A 71 -3.06 7.83 6.50
CA ASN A 71 -3.67 6.97 5.51
C ASN A 71 -2.61 6.26 4.68
N LEU A 72 -2.91 5.02 4.31
CA LEU A 72 -2.10 4.15 3.49
C LEU A 72 -2.79 3.90 2.16
N GLN A 73 -1.99 3.81 1.10
CA GLN A 73 -2.43 3.41 -0.23
C GLN A 73 -1.61 2.23 -0.71
N ILE A 74 -2.30 1.24 -1.28
CA ILE A 74 -1.67 0.11 -1.96
C ILE A 74 -1.34 0.56 -3.39
N ILE A 75 -0.11 0.34 -3.84
CA ILE A 75 0.40 0.73 -5.17
C ILE A 75 0.94 -0.49 -5.92
N ASP A 76 1.41 -0.28 -7.15
CA ASP A 76 2.09 -1.29 -7.97
C ASP A 76 1.23 -2.52 -8.28
N LEU A 77 0.25 -2.31 -9.16
CA LEU A 77 -0.56 -3.37 -9.75
C LEU A 77 0.11 -4.05 -10.95
N GLY A 78 1.43 -3.86 -11.17
CA GLY A 78 2.13 -4.44 -12.32
C GLY A 78 2.15 -5.97 -12.34
N SER A 79 2.03 -6.60 -11.17
CA SER A 79 1.93 -8.06 -11.01
C SER A 79 0.48 -8.55 -10.79
N ALA A 80 -0.51 -7.65 -10.79
CA ALA A 80 -1.87 -8.00 -10.43
C ALA A 80 -2.54 -8.91 -11.48
N THR A 81 -3.47 -9.74 -11.02
CA THR A 81 -4.26 -10.64 -11.87
C THR A 81 -5.75 -10.45 -11.64
N MET A 82 -6.54 -10.70 -12.68
CA MET A 82 -8.00 -10.73 -12.59
C MET A 82 -8.44 -12.17 -12.36
N SER A 83 -9.29 -12.39 -11.35
CA SER A 83 -10.00 -13.65 -11.21
C SER A 83 -10.95 -13.84 -12.39
N PRO A 84 -11.02 -15.03 -13.02
CA PRO A 84 -11.97 -15.28 -14.08
C PRO A 84 -13.41 -15.14 -13.54
N THR A 85 -14.25 -14.41 -14.28
CA THR A 85 -15.69 -14.26 -14.02
C THR A 85 -16.43 -15.57 -14.20
#